data_AF-A0A813ZND3-F1
#
_entry.id   AF-A0A813ZND3-F1
#
_cell.length_a   1.000
_cell.length_b   1.000
_cell.length_c   1.000
_cell.angle_alpha   90.00
_cell.angle_beta   90.00
_cell.angle_gamma   90.00
#
_symmetry.space_group_name_H-M   'P 1'
#
loop_
_entity.id
_entity.type
_entity.pdbx_description
1 polymer ?
#
loop_
_entity_poly.entity_id
_entity_poly.type
_entity_poly.pdbx_seq_one_letter_code
_entity_poly.pdbx_strand_id
1 'polypeptide(L)'
;MLLTILNKLDNVDVLYSLKGVNQKFDRLARSIDFTQPLDLTTISSYEDDYSKIKSMFDRLCFYILPQIQHNVQCLTLDPWSMISVLSIGNYPKLHKLTLIHHKVEIADRIFCKLDGLPSECYSSIIVYLNLKVKTFNDCLWLLNGHLSQLHTLVVHVEYIHNTSKIINNKVYVSDVMHSIEYDFFVRISQAFPLLEGLTVLSTVNQQKPTNELDEHEQTFSIIKYSHLMTLDLISSHIDYSKQFLLKTSLPRLSTLGIDYEHLVNITEDFTNNTARANCANLKNIIF
;
A
#
# COMPACT_ATOMS: atom_id res chain seq x y z
N MET A 1 -16.85 11.58 3.27
CA MET A 1 -18.22 12.13 3.04
C MET A 1 -19.04 12.21 4.33
N LEU A 2 -19.24 11.14 5.12
CA LEU A 2 -19.94 11.23 6.43
C LEU A 2 -19.22 12.18 7.40
N LEU A 3 -17.90 12.06 7.49
CA LEU A 3 -17.10 12.95 8.34
C LEU A 3 -16.92 14.35 7.74
N THR A 4 -16.98 14.47 6.41
CA THR A 4 -17.08 15.74 5.68
C THR A 4 -18.43 16.43 5.92
N ILE A 5 -19.51 15.66 6.09
CA ILE A 5 -20.83 16.15 6.51
C ILE A 5 -20.79 16.53 7.99
N LEU A 6 -20.13 15.75 8.85
CA LEU A 6 -19.88 16.11 10.25
C LEU A 6 -19.05 17.40 10.38
N ASN A 7 -18.05 17.62 9.52
CA ASN A 7 -17.22 18.82 9.49
C ASN A 7 -17.88 20.01 8.77
N LYS A 8 -18.69 19.80 7.72
CA LYS A 8 -19.53 20.87 7.12
C LYS A 8 -20.67 21.31 8.04
N LEU A 9 -21.00 20.49 9.03
CA LEU A 9 -21.81 20.85 10.20
C LEU A 9 -20.95 21.49 11.29
N ASP A 10 -20.07 22.43 10.90
CA ASP A 10 -19.24 23.27 11.78
C ASP A 10 -20.06 24.07 12.81
N ASN A 11 -21.38 24.03 12.67
CA ASN A 11 -22.30 24.41 13.71
C ASN A 11 -22.46 23.24 14.70
N VAL A 12 -21.54 23.18 15.67
CA VAL A 12 -21.60 22.30 16.84
C VAL A 12 -23.01 22.23 17.44
N ASP A 13 -23.75 23.34 17.42
CA ASP A 13 -25.13 23.42 17.90
C ASP A 13 -26.12 22.58 17.08
N VAL A 14 -25.89 22.40 15.78
CA VAL A 14 -26.70 21.50 14.93
C VAL A 14 -26.41 20.05 15.29
N LEU A 15 -25.16 19.68 15.57
CA LEU A 15 -24.84 18.35 16.06
C LEU A 15 -25.42 18.08 17.44
N TYR A 16 -25.45 19.06 18.35
CA TYR A 16 -26.13 18.94 19.64
C TYR A 16 -27.67 18.87 19.50
N SER A 17 -28.27 19.58 18.54
CA SER A 17 -29.69 19.42 18.19
C SER A 17 -30.00 18.00 17.68
N LEU A 18 -29.05 17.38 16.97
CA LEU A 18 -29.11 15.98 16.53
C LEU A 18 -28.76 14.99 17.65
N LYS A 19 -28.03 15.42 18.70
CA LYS A 19 -27.54 14.61 19.82
C LYS A 19 -28.62 14.24 20.84
N GLY A 20 -29.82 14.78 20.73
CA GLY A 20 -30.95 14.46 21.61
C GLY A 20 -32.34 14.53 20.98
N VAL A 21 -32.51 15.25 19.87
CA VAL A 21 -33.84 15.45 19.26
C VAL A 21 -33.92 14.62 17.96
N ASN A 22 -34.51 13.42 18.05
CA ASN A 22 -34.97 12.55 16.95
C ASN A 22 -34.03 11.45 16.37
N GLN A 23 -32.89 11.09 16.98
CA GLN A 23 -32.01 10.00 16.48
C GLN A 23 -31.62 10.15 14.98
N LYS A 24 -31.77 11.35 14.40
CA LYS A 24 -31.56 11.58 12.96
C LYS A 24 -30.12 11.28 12.56
N PHE A 25 -29.17 11.56 13.45
CA PHE A 25 -27.77 11.19 13.27
C PHE A 25 -27.58 9.68 13.16
N ASP A 26 -28.14 8.92 14.10
CA ASP A 26 -28.01 7.45 14.09
C ASP A 26 -28.69 6.85 12.85
N ARG A 27 -29.81 7.44 12.38
CA ARG A 27 -30.47 7.03 11.12
C ARG A 27 -29.61 7.31 9.89
N LEU A 28 -28.97 8.47 9.81
CA LEU A 28 -28.06 8.81 8.71
C LEU A 28 -26.83 7.91 8.71
N ALA A 29 -26.20 7.72 9.87
CA ALA A 29 -25.01 6.88 10.03
C ALA A 29 -25.28 5.40 9.71
N ARG A 30 -26.53 4.94 9.80
CA ARG A 30 -26.97 3.58 9.41
C ARG A 30 -27.41 3.45 7.96
N SER A 31 -27.54 4.54 7.21
CA SER A 31 -28.00 4.44 5.83
C SER A 31 -26.95 3.78 4.93
N ILE A 32 -27.42 3.03 3.93
CA ILE A 32 -26.56 2.18 3.08
C ILE A 32 -25.48 3.00 2.38
N ASP A 33 -25.81 4.20 1.93
CA ASP A 33 -24.91 5.10 1.20
C ASP A 33 -23.69 5.55 2.04
N PHE A 34 -23.82 5.55 3.37
CA PHE A 34 -22.74 5.92 4.29
C PHE A 34 -22.05 4.73 4.96
N THR A 35 -22.68 3.57 4.95
CA THR A 35 -22.13 2.37 5.60
C THR A 35 -21.21 1.57 4.67
N GLN A 36 -21.34 1.70 3.34
CA GLN A 36 -20.50 0.97 2.39
C GLN A 36 -19.04 1.49 2.34
N PRO A 37 -18.76 2.76 1.99
CA PRO A 37 -17.44 3.37 2.17
C PRO A 37 -17.37 4.22 3.45
N LEU A 38 -16.63 3.74 4.44
CA LEU A 38 -16.39 4.46 5.69
C LEU A 38 -15.00 5.10 5.67
N ASP A 39 -14.93 6.42 5.74
CA ASP A 39 -13.69 7.19 5.77
C ASP A 39 -13.58 8.00 7.05
N LEU A 40 -12.56 7.68 7.86
CA LEU A 40 -12.32 8.21 9.20
C LEU A 40 -11.01 9.01 9.30
N THR A 41 -10.48 9.48 8.17
CA THR A 41 -9.15 10.13 8.10
C THR A 41 -9.14 11.61 8.48
N THR A 42 -10.31 12.23 8.61
CA THR A 42 -10.48 13.68 8.83
C THR A 42 -10.58 14.07 10.31
N ILE A 43 -10.37 13.10 11.22
CA ILE A 43 -10.54 13.29 12.66
C ILE A 43 -9.30 13.94 13.28
N SER A 44 -8.12 13.73 12.68
CA SER A 44 -6.83 14.11 13.25
C SER A 44 -6.34 15.53 12.92
N SER A 45 -7.03 16.32 12.08
CA SER A 45 -6.54 17.61 11.59
C SER A 45 -6.88 18.84 12.46
N TYR A 46 -7.54 18.67 13.60
CA TYR A 46 -8.02 19.79 14.43
C TYR A 46 -7.41 19.74 15.84
N GLU A 47 -6.44 20.60 16.09
CA GLU A 47 -5.72 20.67 17.37
C GLU A 47 -6.52 21.39 18.47
N ASP A 48 -7.48 22.26 18.12
CA ASP A 48 -8.10 23.18 19.09
C ASP A 48 -9.32 22.62 19.88
N ASP A 49 -9.89 21.45 19.52
CA ASP A 49 -11.04 20.86 20.26
C ASP A 49 -10.95 19.32 20.38
N TYR A 50 -9.78 18.82 20.76
CA TYR A 50 -9.48 17.39 20.85
C TYR A 50 -10.47 16.60 21.73
N SER A 51 -10.88 17.16 22.88
CA SER A 51 -11.72 16.46 23.86
C SER A 51 -13.11 16.11 23.31
N LYS A 52 -13.70 17.01 22.53
CA LYS A 52 -15.04 16.85 21.97
C LYS A 52 -15.04 15.95 20.75
N ILE A 53 -14.05 16.12 19.87
CA ILE A 53 -13.82 15.23 18.73
C ILE A 53 -13.63 13.80 19.23
N LYS A 54 -12.83 13.61 20.29
CA LYS A 54 -12.65 12.31 20.93
C LYS A 54 -13.96 11.72 21.44
N SER A 55 -14.79 12.49 22.14
CA SER A 55 -16.09 11.99 22.63
C SER A 55 -17.04 11.54 21.50
N MET A 56 -17.01 12.23 20.37
CA MET A 56 -17.80 11.86 19.20
C MET A 56 -17.26 10.61 18.51
N PHE A 57 -15.94 10.51 18.41
CA PHE A 57 -15.27 9.35 17.87
C PHE A 57 -15.49 8.11 18.72
N ASP A 58 -15.39 8.23 20.05
CA ASP A 58 -15.70 7.15 20.99
C ASP A 58 -17.15 6.71 20.82
N ARG A 59 -18.09 7.66 20.63
CA ARG A 59 -19.48 7.30 20.36
C ARG A 59 -19.63 6.54 19.03
N LEU A 60 -19.00 7.01 17.97
CA LEU A 60 -19.01 6.34 16.66
C LEU A 60 -18.50 4.91 16.81
N CYS A 61 -17.33 4.77 17.43
CA CYS A 61 -16.64 3.52 17.68
C CYS A 61 -17.48 2.56 18.54
N PHE A 62 -17.92 2.97 19.72
CA PHE A 62 -18.56 2.04 20.67
C PHE A 62 -20.04 1.78 20.41
N TYR A 63 -20.76 2.68 19.74
CA TYR A 63 -22.22 2.56 19.60
C TYR A 63 -22.68 2.36 18.16
N ILE A 64 -22.10 3.09 17.20
CA ILE A 64 -22.60 3.09 15.82
C ILE A 64 -21.94 2.00 15.00
N LEU A 65 -20.61 1.93 15.06
CA LEU A 65 -19.78 1.02 14.29
C LEU A 65 -20.18 -0.47 14.47
N PRO A 66 -20.46 -0.99 15.68
CA PRO A 66 -20.89 -2.38 15.86
C PRO A 66 -22.22 -2.68 15.18
N GLN A 67 -23.06 -1.66 14.96
CA GLN A 67 -24.36 -1.80 14.33
C GLN A 67 -24.27 -1.78 12.80
N ILE A 68 -23.23 -1.15 12.24
CA ILE A 68 -23.07 -0.98 10.79
C ILE A 68 -21.95 -1.83 10.19
N GLN A 69 -21.09 -2.44 11.00
CA GLN A 69 -19.90 -3.21 10.57
C GLN A 69 -20.18 -4.26 9.49
N HIS A 70 -21.36 -4.89 9.50
CA HIS A 70 -21.75 -5.92 8.53
C HIS A 70 -22.07 -5.36 7.13
N ASN A 71 -22.17 -4.04 6.99
CA ASN A 71 -22.39 -3.34 5.72
C ASN A 71 -21.14 -2.62 5.20
N VAL A 72 -20.09 -2.52 6.03
CA VAL A 72 -18.83 -1.87 5.65
C VAL A 72 -18.09 -2.71 4.63
N GLN A 73 -17.85 -2.11 3.47
CA GLN A 73 -17.20 -2.71 2.33
C GLN A 73 -15.81 -2.12 2.07
N CYS A 74 -15.68 -0.81 2.28
CA CYS A 74 -14.43 -0.07 2.16
C CYS A 74 -14.19 0.73 3.44
N LEU A 75 -12.99 0.67 4.00
CA LEU A 75 -12.60 1.39 5.21
C LEU A 75 -11.33 2.19 4.97
N THR A 76 -11.37 3.49 5.24
CA THR A 76 -10.21 4.40 5.16
C THR A 76 -9.94 4.96 6.54
N LEU A 77 -8.74 4.75 7.09
CA LEU A 77 -8.38 5.07 8.47
C LEU A 77 -7.12 5.92 8.52
N ASP A 78 -7.10 6.88 9.46
CA ASP A 78 -5.86 7.50 9.93
C ASP A 78 -5.27 6.69 11.10
N PRO A 79 -4.01 6.93 11.53
CA PRO A 79 -3.36 6.09 12.53
C PRO A 79 -4.06 6.14 13.89
N TRP A 80 -4.74 7.25 14.19
CA TRP A 80 -5.41 7.47 15.46
C TRP A 80 -6.73 6.69 15.55
N SER A 81 -7.53 6.76 14.49
CA SER A 81 -8.82 6.09 14.40
C SER A 81 -8.68 4.57 14.25
N MET A 82 -7.58 4.13 13.65
CA MET A 82 -7.44 2.76 13.22
C MET A 82 -7.49 1.75 14.38
N ILE A 83 -6.81 2.03 15.49
CA ILE A 83 -6.78 1.13 16.65
C ILE A 83 -8.20 0.91 17.18
N SER A 84 -8.95 1.98 17.42
CA SER A 84 -10.30 1.89 17.96
C SER A 84 -11.24 1.18 17.00
N VAL A 85 -11.18 1.54 15.71
CA VAL A 85 -12.12 1.02 14.70
C VAL A 85 -11.88 -0.46 14.41
N LEU A 86 -10.61 -0.88 14.28
CA LEU A 86 -10.27 -2.28 14.04
C LEU A 86 -10.45 -3.16 15.27
N SER A 87 -10.30 -2.62 16.49
CA SER A 87 -10.49 -3.41 17.72
C SER A 87 -11.95 -3.70 18.05
N ILE A 88 -12.89 -2.93 17.50
CA ILE A 88 -14.31 -2.98 17.90
C ILE A 88 -15.14 -3.87 16.96
N GLY A 89 -14.70 -4.05 15.72
CA GLY A 89 -15.56 -4.61 14.69
C GLY A 89 -15.01 -5.84 13.99
N ASN A 90 -15.90 -6.80 13.73
CA ASN A 90 -15.72 -7.78 12.67
C ASN A 90 -16.43 -7.26 11.42
N TYR A 91 -15.68 -7.09 10.33
CA TYR A 91 -16.17 -6.51 9.08
C TYR A 91 -16.28 -7.59 7.98
N PRO A 92 -17.34 -8.42 8.00
CA PRO A 92 -17.44 -9.60 7.13
C PRO A 92 -17.56 -9.29 5.63
N LYS A 93 -17.83 -8.03 5.25
CA LYS A 93 -17.91 -7.60 3.84
C LYS A 93 -16.76 -6.69 3.43
N LEU A 94 -15.77 -6.48 4.30
CA LEU A 94 -14.65 -5.56 4.05
C LEU A 94 -13.68 -6.14 3.04
N HIS A 95 -13.77 -5.66 1.80
CA HIS A 95 -12.86 -6.07 0.74
C HIS A 95 -11.76 -5.05 0.44
N LYS A 96 -11.87 -3.82 0.98
CA LYS A 96 -10.89 -2.75 0.81
C LYS A 96 -10.58 -2.04 2.12
N LEU A 97 -9.30 -2.05 2.51
CA LEU A 97 -8.77 -1.28 3.64
C LEU A 97 -7.71 -0.28 3.13
N THR A 98 -7.85 0.99 3.52
CA THR A 98 -6.90 2.05 3.21
C THR A 98 -6.40 2.65 4.51
N LEU A 99 -5.09 2.56 4.76
CA LEU A 99 -4.46 3.16 5.93
C LEU A 99 -3.65 4.36 5.45
N ILE A 100 -4.05 5.55 5.91
CA ILE A 100 -3.33 6.80 5.68
C ILE A 100 -2.40 7.00 6.86
N HIS A 101 -1.09 7.04 6.64
CA HIS A 101 -0.12 7.10 7.72
C HIS A 101 0.81 8.30 7.61
N HIS A 102 1.07 8.95 8.75
CA HIS A 102 1.95 10.11 8.83
C HIS A 102 3.19 9.90 9.74
N LYS A 103 3.24 8.85 10.57
CA LYS A 103 4.36 8.64 11.55
C LYS A 103 4.64 7.16 11.92
N VAL A 104 5.84 6.69 11.59
CA VAL A 104 6.48 5.38 11.85
C VAL A 104 5.96 4.62 13.09
N GLU A 105 6.03 5.24 14.27
CA GLU A 105 5.82 4.60 15.59
C GLU A 105 4.44 3.96 15.79
N ILE A 106 3.43 4.42 15.04
CA ILE A 106 2.08 3.86 15.18
C ILE A 106 1.98 2.55 14.39
N ALA A 107 2.74 2.38 13.29
CA ALA A 107 2.67 1.18 12.44
C ALA A 107 2.95 -0.11 13.22
N ASP A 108 3.97 -0.17 14.08
CA ASP A 108 4.23 -1.36 14.91
C ASP A 108 3.03 -1.71 15.81
N ARG A 109 2.37 -0.70 16.38
CA ARG A 109 1.15 -0.90 17.19
C ARG A 109 -0.05 -1.33 16.37
N ILE A 110 -0.11 -0.92 15.10
CA ILE A 110 -1.14 -1.33 14.15
C ILE A 110 -1.03 -2.83 13.89
N PHE A 111 0.17 -3.30 13.51
CA PHE A 111 0.35 -4.68 13.08
C PHE A 111 0.41 -5.66 14.25
N CYS A 112 1.03 -5.30 15.38
CA CYS A 112 0.93 -6.11 16.61
C CYS A 112 -0.51 -6.33 17.10
N LYS A 113 -1.46 -5.44 16.72
CA LYS A 113 -2.89 -5.63 17.01
C LYS A 113 -3.64 -6.36 15.91
N LEU A 114 -3.21 -6.23 14.65
CA LEU A 114 -3.68 -7.10 13.56
C LEU A 114 -3.28 -8.56 13.82
N ASP A 115 -2.11 -8.80 14.42
CA ASP A 115 -1.63 -10.12 14.87
C ASP A 115 -2.53 -10.75 15.94
N GLY A 116 -3.31 -9.94 16.66
CA GLY A 116 -4.28 -10.39 17.68
C GLY A 116 -5.71 -10.55 17.15
N LEU A 117 -5.96 -10.24 15.87
CA LEU A 117 -7.29 -10.43 15.30
C LEU A 117 -7.43 -11.87 14.78
N PRO A 118 -8.62 -12.50 14.92
CA PRO A 118 -8.80 -13.89 14.55
C PRO A 118 -8.36 -14.14 13.11
N SER A 119 -7.55 -15.18 12.90
CA SER A 119 -7.10 -15.65 11.57
C SER A 119 -8.25 -15.94 10.60
N GLU A 120 -9.46 -16.10 11.12
CA GLU A 120 -10.72 -16.25 10.38
C GLU A 120 -11.19 -14.95 9.67
N CYS A 121 -10.69 -13.77 10.05
CA CYS A 121 -11.07 -12.49 9.44
C CYS A 121 -10.26 -12.13 8.17
N TYR A 122 -9.04 -12.67 8.02
CA TYR A 122 -8.07 -12.14 7.05
C TYR A 122 -7.73 -13.09 5.90
N SER A 123 -8.01 -14.38 6.04
CA SER A 123 -7.54 -15.38 5.08
C SER A 123 -8.24 -15.33 3.72
N SER A 124 -9.33 -14.57 3.56
CA SER A 124 -10.13 -14.63 2.32
C SER A 124 -10.93 -13.39 1.92
N ILE A 125 -10.88 -12.26 2.66
CA ILE A 125 -11.79 -11.12 2.40
C ILE A 125 -11.06 -9.84 1.96
N ILE A 126 -9.89 -9.51 2.51
CA ILE A 126 -9.18 -8.29 2.13
C ILE A 126 -8.46 -8.51 0.80
N VAL A 127 -9.07 -8.01 -0.27
CA VAL A 127 -8.50 -8.03 -1.62
C VAL A 127 -7.60 -6.80 -1.85
N TYR A 128 -7.69 -5.78 -0.99
CA TYR A 128 -7.01 -4.51 -1.23
C TYR A 128 -6.52 -3.82 0.06
N LEU A 129 -5.20 -3.62 0.18
CA LEU A 129 -4.57 -2.86 1.26
C LEU A 129 -3.74 -1.70 0.70
N ASN A 130 -4.27 -0.48 0.77
CA ASN A 130 -3.53 0.72 0.35
C ASN A 130 -2.80 1.35 1.56
N LEU A 131 -1.50 1.56 1.43
CA LEU A 131 -0.62 2.08 2.49
C LEU A 131 0.07 3.38 2.04
N LYS A 132 -0.38 4.52 2.55
CA LYS A 132 0.33 5.79 2.35
C LYS A 132 1.32 5.97 3.49
N VAL A 133 2.63 5.84 3.23
CA VAL A 133 3.67 6.01 4.26
C VAL A 133 4.52 7.25 4.00
N LYS A 134 5.10 7.80 5.08
CA LYS A 134 5.91 9.02 5.00
C LYS A 134 7.38 8.74 4.70
N THR A 135 7.91 7.60 5.15
CA THR A 135 9.28 7.22 4.86
C THR A 135 9.37 5.80 4.34
N PHE A 136 10.38 5.56 3.51
CA PHE A 136 10.64 4.30 2.84
C PHE A 136 10.88 3.13 3.81
N ASN A 137 11.58 3.38 4.91
CA ASN A 137 11.78 2.40 5.98
C ASN A 137 10.46 1.93 6.60
N ASP A 138 9.43 2.79 6.63
CA ASP A 138 8.12 2.44 7.18
C ASP A 138 7.48 1.34 6.35
N CYS A 139 7.57 1.42 5.02
CA CYS A 139 7.08 0.35 4.15
C CYS A 139 7.80 -0.96 4.38
N LEU A 140 9.12 -0.93 4.58
CA LEU A 140 9.94 -2.13 4.72
C LEU A 140 9.64 -2.92 5.99
N TRP A 141 9.32 -2.25 7.10
CA TRP A 141 8.85 -2.91 8.32
C TRP A 141 7.50 -3.61 8.12
N LEU A 142 6.59 -2.98 7.36
CA LEU A 142 5.26 -3.55 7.06
C LEU A 142 5.34 -4.85 6.26
N LEU A 143 6.33 -4.96 5.38
CA LEU A 143 6.51 -6.10 4.48
C LEU A 143 7.12 -7.34 5.15
N ASN A 144 7.78 -7.19 6.31
CA ASN A 144 8.68 -8.21 6.86
C ASN A 144 8.02 -9.21 7.83
N GLY A 145 6.74 -9.04 8.20
CA GLY A 145 6.08 -9.84 9.24
C GLY A 145 5.05 -10.86 8.74
N HIS A 146 3.97 -10.39 8.08
CA HIS A 146 2.76 -11.21 7.92
C HIS A 146 1.95 -10.97 6.63
N LEU A 147 2.33 -10.01 5.77
CA LEU A 147 1.58 -9.70 4.53
C LEU A 147 1.74 -10.75 3.43
N SER A 148 2.67 -11.70 3.57
CA SER A 148 2.87 -12.83 2.66
C SER A 148 1.68 -13.81 2.61
N GLN A 149 0.77 -13.73 3.58
CA GLN A 149 -0.43 -14.57 3.65
C GLN A 149 -1.63 -13.96 2.91
N LEU A 150 -1.56 -12.70 2.47
CA LEU A 150 -2.65 -12.05 1.74
C LEU A 150 -2.63 -12.51 0.28
N HIS A 151 -3.73 -13.12 -0.16
CA HIS A 151 -3.94 -13.53 -1.55
C HIS A 151 -3.94 -12.36 -2.55
N THR A 152 -4.19 -11.14 -2.08
CA THR A 152 -4.09 -9.93 -2.90
C THR A 152 -3.63 -8.77 -2.03
N LEU A 153 -2.37 -8.37 -2.19
CA LEU A 153 -1.82 -7.18 -1.58
C LEU A 153 -1.51 -6.16 -2.67
N VAL A 154 -2.07 -4.96 -2.56
CA VAL A 154 -1.72 -3.84 -3.44
C VAL A 154 -1.16 -2.71 -2.61
N VAL A 155 0.12 -2.83 -2.29
CA VAL A 155 0.85 -1.75 -1.62
C VAL A 155 0.93 -0.58 -2.58
N HIS A 156 0.18 0.47 -2.30
CA HIS A 156 0.23 1.74 -3.02
C HIS A 156 0.97 2.75 -2.17
N VAL A 157 2.30 2.78 -2.31
CA VAL A 157 3.16 3.77 -1.65
C VAL A 157 3.01 5.10 -2.38
N GLU A 158 2.19 6.01 -1.85
CA GLU A 158 1.97 7.33 -2.45
C GLU A 158 2.79 8.39 -1.69
N TYR A 159 3.80 8.97 -2.35
CA TYR A 159 4.29 10.31 -2.04
C TYR A 159 3.73 11.26 -3.10
N ILE A 160 3.12 12.36 -2.66
CA ILE A 160 2.09 13.17 -3.36
C ILE A 160 2.46 13.55 -4.83
N HIS A 161 1.86 12.91 -5.83
CA HIS A 161 0.94 13.48 -6.85
C HIS A 161 0.55 12.45 -7.95
N ASN A 162 -0.75 12.13 -8.03
CA ASN A 162 -1.56 11.54 -9.12
C ASN A 162 -1.37 10.08 -9.65
N THR A 163 -2.50 9.35 -9.51
CA THR A 163 -3.16 8.32 -10.35
C THR A 163 -2.66 6.85 -10.45
N SER A 164 -3.32 5.97 -9.66
CA SER A 164 -4.30 4.91 -10.06
C SER A 164 -3.95 3.40 -10.23
N LYS A 165 -4.90 2.58 -9.72
CA LYS A 165 -5.46 1.25 -10.15
C LYS A 165 -4.74 -0.11 -9.91
N ILE A 166 -5.59 -1.14 -9.80
CA ILE A 166 -5.46 -2.50 -9.18
C ILE A 166 -5.46 -3.59 -10.24
N ILE A 167 -4.53 -4.57 -10.20
CA ILE A 167 -4.73 -5.94 -10.73
C ILE A 167 -3.93 -6.93 -9.84
N ASN A 168 -4.50 -8.09 -9.53
CA ASN A 168 -4.02 -9.14 -8.61
C ASN A 168 -2.53 -9.53 -8.74
N ASN A 169 -1.87 -9.88 -7.62
CA ASN A 169 -0.45 -10.26 -7.52
C ASN A 169 0.54 -9.26 -8.12
N LYS A 170 0.20 -7.96 -8.14
CA LYS A 170 1.08 -6.91 -8.64
C LYS A 170 1.48 -5.93 -7.54
N VAL A 171 2.75 -5.56 -7.51
CA VAL A 171 3.30 -4.51 -6.64
C VAL A 171 3.59 -3.28 -7.50
N TYR A 172 3.21 -2.11 -7.01
CA TYR A 172 3.49 -0.82 -7.64
C TYR A 172 4.36 0.01 -6.70
N VAL A 173 5.54 0.39 -7.17
CA VAL A 173 6.52 1.17 -6.42
C VAL A 173 6.70 2.50 -7.12
N SER A 174 6.47 3.61 -6.42
CA SER A 174 6.65 4.94 -6.99
C SER A 174 7.35 5.87 -6.00
N ASP A 175 8.53 6.36 -6.35
CA ASP A 175 9.22 7.44 -5.65
C ASP A 175 9.97 8.31 -6.67
N VAL A 176 9.47 9.51 -6.90
CA VAL A 176 10.07 10.47 -7.85
C VAL A 176 10.99 11.47 -7.17
N MET A 177 11.11 11.42 -5.84
CA MET A 177 11.84 12.42 -5.05
C MET A 177 13.07 11.83 -4.37
N HIS A 178 13.08 10.54 -4.06
CA HIS A 178 14.18 9.87 -3.38
C HIS A 178 14.64 8.64 -4.13
N SER A 179 15.93 8.33 -3.98
CA SER A 179 16.51 7.09 -4.46
C SER A 179 15.95 5.90 -3.68
N ILE A 180 15.53 4.86 -4.40
CA ILE A 180 15.15 3.57 -3.81
C ILE A 180 16.44 2.76 -3.60
N GLU A 181 16.58 2.11 -2.45
CA GLU A 181 17.76 1.27 -2.14
C GLU A 181 17.76 -0.04 -2.95
N TYR A 182 18.94 -0.57 -3.28
CA TYR A 182 19.07 -1.87 -3.95
C TYR A 182 18.37 -3.03 -3.19
N ASP A 183 18.57 -3.07 -1.87
CA ASP A 183 18.06 -4.14 -0.99
C ASP A 183 16.54 -4.16 -0.88
N PHE A 184 15.87 -3.10 -1.29
CA PHE A 184 14.42 -3.02 -1.30
C PHE A 184 13.80 -4.09 -2.20
N PHE A 185 14.33 -4.26 -3.40
CA PHE A 185 13.86 -5.28 -4.33
C PHE A 185 14.24 -6.69 -3.87
N VAL A 186 15.31 -6.85 -3.08
CA VAL A 186 15.59 -8.13 -2.40
C VAL A 186 14.44 -8.44 -1.45
N ARG A 187 14.05 -7.49 -0.61
CA ARG A 187 12.99 -7.66 0.38
C ARG A 187 11.61 -7.88 -0.26
N ILE A 188 11.29 -7.21 -1.37
CA ILE A 188 10.07 -7.48 -2.14
C ILE A 188 10.03 -8.94 -2.57
N SER A 189 11.12 -9.48 -3.13
CA SER A 189 11.15 -10.86 -3.60
C SER A 189 10.95 -11.88 -2.46
N GLN A 190 11.40 -11.55 -1.25
CA GLN A 190 11.27 -12.38 -0.05
C GLN A 190 9.85 -12.30 0.53
N ALA A 191 9.27 -11.11 0.58
CA ALA A 191 7.92 -10.89 1.09
C ALA A 191 6.82 -11.42 0.14
N PHE A 192 7.07 -11.39 -1.17
CA PHE A 192 6.13 -11.76 -2.22
C PHE A 192 6.70 -12.82 -3.16
N PRO A 193 6.87 -14.07 -2.69
CA PRO A 193 7.44 -15.14 -3.51
C PRO A 193 6.59 -15.48 -4.75
N LEU A 194 5.29 -15.16 -4.72
CA LEU A 194 4.34 -15.38 -5.81
C LEU A 194 4.03 -14.11 -6.63
N LEU A 195 4.87 -13.07 -6.55
CA LEU A 195 4.67 -11.81 -7.28
C LEU A 195 4.58 -12.05 -8.79
N GLU A 196 3.49 -11.59 -9.42
CA GLU A 196 3.23 -11.76 -10.87
C GLU A 196 3.44 -10.48 -11.68
N GLY A 197 3.28 -9.31 -11.05
CA GLY A 197 3.56 -8.03 -11.69
C GLY A 197 4.33 -7.07 -10.80
N LEU A 198 5.23 -6.29 -11.38
CA LEU A 198 5.96 -5.25 -10.69
C LEU A 198 6.05 -4.03 -11.59
N THR A 199 5.64 -2.87 -11.08
CA THR A 199 5.83 -1.58 -11.75
C THR A 199 6.70 -0.72 -10.86
N VAL A 200 7.74 -0.12 -11.44
CA VAL A 200 8.64 0.81 -10.76
C VAL A 200 8.60 2.15 -11.48
N LEU A 201 8.19 3.19 -10.76
CA LEU A 201 8.16 4.56 -11.23
C LEU A 201 9.09 5.40 -10.34
N SER A 202 10.33 5.56 -10.77
CA SER A 202 11.32 6.35 -10.04
C SER A 202 12.32 6.95 -11.00
N THR A 203 12.26 8.26 -11.18
CA THR A 203 13.17 9.02 -12.04
C THR A 203 14.52 9.30 -11.38
N VAL A 204 14.60 9.15 -10.05
CA VAL A 204 15.84 9.31 -9.28
C VAL A 204 16.71 8.07 -9.43
N ASN A 205 18.02 8.27 -9.54
CA ASN A 205 19.01 7.20 -9.59
C ASN A 205 18.91 6.27 -8.37
N GLN A 206 19.28 5.00 -8.56
CA GLN A 206 19.18 4.02 -7.49
C GLN A 206 20.25 4.27 -6.42
N GLN A 207 19.88 4.12 -5.14
CA GLN A 207 20.84 4.14 -4.06
C GLN A 207 21.67 2.85 -4.11
N LYS A 208 22.96 3.04 -4.37
CA LYS A 208 23.95 1.98 -4.36
C LYS A 208 24.09 1.36 -2.96
N PRO A 209 24.42 0.06 -2.85
CA PRO A 209 24.66 -0.57 -1.56
C PRO A 209 25.75 0.19 -0.79
N THR A 210 25.55 0.49 0.49
CA THR A 210 26.46 1.31 1.30
C THR A 210 27.87 0.72 1.48
N ASN A 211 28.12 -0.50 0.97
CA ASN A 211 29.38 -1.24 1.05
C ASN A 211 30.19 -1.20 -0.27
N GLU A 212 30.04 -0.16 -1.08
CA GLU A 212 30.82 0.11 -2.30
C GLU A 212 32.27 0.53 -2.06
N LEU A 213 33.07 -0.31 -1.40
CA LEU A 213 34.54 -0.12 -1.41
C LEU A 213 35.28 -1.03 -2.38
N ASP A 214 34.63 -2.01 -3.03
CA ASP A 214 35.28 -2.83 -4.06
C ASP A 214 34.30 -3.13 -5.21
N GLU A 215 34.53 -2.51 -6.37
CA GLU A 215 33.82 -2.78 -7.64
C GLU A 215 34.15 -4.16 -8.23
N HIS A 216 35.02 -4.93 -7.59
CA HIS A 216 35.35 -6.30 -7.97
C HIS A 216 34.47 -7.33 -7.24
N GLU A 217 33.46 -7.82 -7.95
CA GLU A 217 32.83 -9.14 -7.72
C GLU A 217 32.17 -9.41 -6.36
N GLN A 218 31.38 -8.46 -5.82
CA GLN A 218 30.33 -8.89 -4.91
C GLN A 218 29.27 -9.66 -5.71
N THR A 219 29.38 -10.99 -5.61
CA THR A 219 28.37 -11.97 -5.99
C THR A 219 27.14 -11.79 -5.09
N PHE A 220 26.39 -10.72 -5.33
CA PHE A 220 25.05 -10.61 -4.77
C PHE A 220 24.29 -11.88 -5.16
N SER A 221 23.68 -12.52 -4.18
CA SER A 221 22.77 -13.64 -4.44
C SER A 221 21.72 -13.14 -5.44
N ILE A 222 21.66 -13.78 -6.61
CA ILE A 222 20.76 -13.37 -7.68
C ILE A 222 19.34 -13.31 -7.11
N ILE A 223 18.72 -12.13 -7.16
CA ILE A 223 17.35 -11.95 -6.67
C ILE A 223 16.44 -12.74 -7.60
N LYS A 224 15.62 -13.65 -7.04
CA LYS A 224 14.78 -14.52 -7.85
C LYS A 224 13.33 -14.12 -7.78
N TYR A 225 12.76 -13.72 -8.92
CA TYR A 225 11.34 -13.45 -9.09
C TYR A 225 10.69 -14.58 -9.88
N SER A 226 10.50 -15.73 -9.22
CA SER A 226 10.11 -16.99 -9.89
C SER A 226 8.76 -16.92 -10.62
N HIS A 227 7.86 -16.02 -10.20
CA HIS A 227 6.49 -15.91 -10.70
C HIS A 227 6.23 -14.61 -11.48
N LEU A 228 7.22 -13.71 -11.60
CA LEU A 228 7.01 -12.41 -12.20
C LEU A 228 6.82 -12.54 -13.70
N MET A 229 5.62 -12.17 -14.16
CA MET A 229 5.20 -12.25 -15.56
C MET A 229 5.21 -10.88 -16.24
N THR A 230 4.97 -9.81 -15.48
CA THR A 230 4.93 -8.42 -15.98
C THR A 230 5.91 -7.57 -15.18
N LEU A 231 6.83 -6.88 -15.87
CA LEU A 231 7.72 -5.89 -15.27
C LEU A 231 7.58 -4.58 -16.05
N ASP A 232 7.29 -3.48 -15.38
CA ASP A 232 7.12 -2.17 -16.01
C ASP A 232 8.10 -1.16 -15.39
N LEU A 233 8.97 -0.63 -16.25
CA LEU A 233 10.12 0.23 -15.95
C LEU A 233 10.16 1.47 -16.85
N ILE A 234 9.11 1.74 -17.64
CA ILE A 234 9.10 2.82 -18.65
C ILE A 234 9.45 4.18 -18.03
N SER A 235 8.91 4.47 -16.84
CA SER A 235 9.14 5.73 -16.13
C SER A 235 10.18 5.59 -15.01
N SER A 236 11.17 4.71 -15.18
CA SER A 236 12.22 4.45 -14.19
C SER A 236 13.60 4.85 -14.69
N HIS A 237 14.47 5.27 -13.78
CA HIS A 237 15.88 5.48 -14.05
C HIS A 237 16.55 4.18 -14.51
N ILE A 238 17.54 4.29 -15.41
CA ILE A 238 18.22 3.15 -16.03
C ILE A 238 18.82 2.15 -15.02
N ASP A 239 19.17 2.61 -13.82
CA ASP A 239 19.75 1.75 -12.77
C ASP A 239 18.80 0.64 -12.32
N TYR A 240 17.48 0.93 -12.23
CA TYR A 240 16.49 -0.08 -11.91
C TYR A 240 16.40 -1.13 -13.01
N SER A 241 16.42 -0.69 -14.27
CA SER A 241 16.46 -1.57 -15.43
C SER A 241 17.71 -2.45 -15.43
N LYS A 242 18.88 -1.89 -15.09
CA LYS A 242 20.13 -2.64 -14.94
C LYS A 242 20.02 -3.69 -13.84
N GLN A 243 19.49 -3.33 -12.67
CA GLN A 243 19.29 -4.29 -11.59
C GLN A 243 18.41 -5.45 -12.06
N PHE A 244 17.22 -5.19 -12.60
CA PHE A 244 16.31 -6.25 -13.01
C PHE A 244 16.89 -7.12 -14.13
N LEU A 245 17.42 -6.53 -15.20
CA LEU A 245 17.86 -7.30 -16.36
C LEU A 245 19.21 -7.99 -16.15
N LEU A 246 20.09 -7.47 -15.30
CA LEU A 246 21.45 -8.00 -15.11
C LEU A 246 21.70 -8.69 -13.77
N LYS A 247 20.92 -8.38 -12.72
CA LYS A 247 21.17 -8.86 -11.34
C LYS A 247 20.04 -9.70 -10.75
N THR A 248 19.00 -9.99 -11.53
CA THR A 248 17.88 -10.83 -11.09
C THR A 248 17.68 -12.04 -12.02
N SER A 249 16.86 -12.99 -11.57
CA SER A 249 16.37 -14.11 -12.38
C SER A 249 14.87 -13.97 -12.57
N LEU A 250 14.47 -13.80 -13.83
CA LEU A 250 13.10 -13.53 -14.26
C LEU A 250 12.55 -14.64 -15.18
N PRO A 251 12.50 -15.92 -14.74
CA PRO A 251 12.26 -17.06 -15.62
C PRO A 251 10.88 -17.06 -16.27
N ARG A 252 9.92 -16.27 -15.79
CA ARG A 252 8.55 -16.22 -16.30
C ARG A 252 8.18 -14.87 -16.92
N LEU A 253 9.16 -13.97 -17.10
CA LEU A 253 8.90 -12.65 -17.64
C LEU A 253 8.36 -12.77 -19.08
N SER A 254 7.16 -12.25 -19.28
CA SER A 254 6.43 -12.33 -20.55
C SER A 254 6.10 -10.96 -21.14
N THR A 255 5.99 -9.94 -20.28
CA THR A 255 5.73 -8.55 -20.65
C THR A 255 6.75 -7.65 -19.96
N LEU A 256 7.47 -6.85 -20.73
CA LEU A 256 8.42 -5.85 -20.24
C LEU A 256 8.04 -4.46 -20.76
N GLY A 257 7.70 -3.54 -19.86
CA GLY A 257 7.69 -2.11 -20.14
C GLY A 257 9.07 -1.53 -19.84
N ILE A 258 9.72 -0.89 -20.80
CA ILE A 258 11.05 -0.29 -20.63
C ILE A 258 11.30 0.75 -21.72
N ASP A 259 12.05 1.80 -21.41
CA ASP A 259 12.56 2.71 -22.43
C ASP A 259 13.46 1.99 -23.47
N TYR A 260 13.28 2.31 -24.75
CA TYR A 260 14.00 1.64 -25.83
C TYR A 260 15.52 1.81 -25.72
N GLU A 261 16.01 3.01 -25.41
CA GLU A 261 17.43 3.28 -25.28
C GLU A 261 18.01 2.54 -24.07
N HIS A 262 17.26 2.49 -22.96
CA HIS A 262 17.66 1.69 -21.81
C HIS A 262 17.80 0.21 -22.17
N LEU A 263 16.83 -0.36 -22.90
CA LEU A 263 16.86 -1.77 -23.30
C LEU A 263 18.08 -2.09 -24.19
N VAL A 264 18.31 -1.28 -25.22
CA VAL A 264 19.47 -1.43 -26.13
C VAL A 264 20.78 -1.36 -25.35
N ASN A 265 20.92 -0.34 -24.51
CA ASN A 265 22.15 -0.10 -23.74
C ASN A 265 22.43 -1.22 -22.73
N ILE A 266 21.41 -1.72 -22.02
CA ILE A 266 21.58 -2.73 -20.97
C ILE A 266 21.82 -4.12 -21.57
N THR A 267 21.15 -4.42 -22.69
CA THR A 267 21.28 -5.71 -23.34
C THR A 267 22.51 -5.80 -24.25
N GLU A 268 23.18 -4.67 -24.51
CA GLU A 268 24.23 -4.54 -25.52
C GLU A 268 23.74 -5.09 -26.87
N ASP A 269 22.60 -4.60 -27.36
CA ASP A 269 21.90 -5.14 -28.53
C ASP A 269 21.63 -6.66 -28.40
N PHE A 270 21.19 -7.09 -27.22
CA PHE A 270 20.95 -8.50 -26.86
C PHE A 270 22.17 -9.44 -26.96
N THR A 271 23.39 -8.89 -26.97
CA THR A 271 24.62 -9.70 -26.87
C THR A 271 24.97 -10.08 -25.43
N ASN A 272 24.47 -9.34 -24.43
CA ASN A 272 24.64 -9.66 -23.02
C ASN A 272 23.86 -10.92 -22.62
N ASN A 273 24.57 -11.98 -22.23
CA ASN A 273 23.97 -13.29 -21.93
C ASN A 273 22.97 -13.26 -20.76
N THR A 274 23.23 -12.46 -19.72
CA THR A 274 22.37 -12.39 -18.54
C THR A 274 21.06 -11.70 -18.88
N ALA A 275 21.14 -10.54 -19.55
CA ALA A 275 19.95 -9.83 -20.03
C ALA A 275 19.15 -10.71 -21.00
N ARG A 276 19.82 -11.39 -21.93
CA ARG A 276 19.20 -12.31 -22.88
C ARG A 276 18.46 -13.46 -22.18
N ALA A 277 19.03 -14.02 -21.11
CA ALA A 277 18.38 -15.08 -20.33
C ALA A 277 17.09 -14.59 -19.65
N ASN A 278 17.11 -13.40 -19.05
CA ASN A 278 15.91 -12.79 -18.45
C ASN A 278 14.85 -12.40 -19.50
N CYS A 279 15.28 -12.06 -20.71
CA CYS A 279 14.40 -11.70 -21.82
C CYS A 279 13.91 -12.91 -22.64
N ALA A 280 14.37 -14.13 -22.36
CA ALA A 280 14.15 -15.30 -23.23
C ALA A 280 12.68 -15.69 -23.41
N ASN A 281 11.82 -15.35 -22.45
CA ASN A 281 10.39 -15.66 -22.48
C ASN A 281 9.49 -14.45 -22.80
N LEU A 282 10.08 -13.32 -23.20
CA LEU A 282 9.32 -12.12 -23.56
C LEU A 282 8.43 -12.37 -24.78
N LYS A 283 7.16 -12.02 -24.62
CA LYS A 283 6.15 -12.05 -25.68
C LYS A 283 5.77 -10.64 -26.11
N ASN A 284 5.77 -9.71 -25.16
CA ASN A 284 5.42 -8.31 -25.38
C ASN A 284 6.49 -7.40 -24.79
N ILE A 285 6.90 -6.41 -25.57
CA ILE A 285 7.73 -5.30 -25.10
C ILE A 285 6.92 -4.02 -25.34
N ILE A 286 6.84 -3.19 -24.32
CA ILE A 286 6.13 -1.91 -24.34
C ILE A 286 7.19 -0.83 -24.16
N PHE A 287 7.22 0.11 -25.11
CA PHE A 287 8.09 1.28 -25.10
C PHE A 287 7.26 2.52 -24.75
#